data_AF-D7CW63-F1
#
_entry.id   AF-D7CW63-F1
#
_cell.length_a   1.000
_cell.length_b   1.000
_cell.length_c   1.000
_cell.angle_alpha   90.00
_cell.angle_beta   90.00
_cell.angle_gamma   90.00
#
_symmetry.space_group_name_H-M   'P 1'
#
loop_
_entity.id
_entity.type
_entity.pdbx_description
1 polymer ?
#
loop_
_entity_poly.entity_id
_entity_poly.type
_entity_poly.pdbx_seq_one_letter_code
_entity_poly.pdbx_strand_id
1 'polypeptide(L)'
;MPDLLAWLLVLAGGLAALLLPWLMRPKARYPRCKSAQVQVLSKEPIGVTFHDHERFALVQRRFRMTKRCARCQETWAVELIEAR
;
A
#
# COMPACT_ATOMS: atom_id res chain seq x y z
N MET A 1 -39.30 -8.24 31.45
CA MET A 1 -39.01 -8.98 30.21
C MET A 1 -37.72 -8.41 29.58
N PRO A 2 -36.54 -8.98 29.84
CA PRO A 2 -35.23 -8.46 29.38
C PRO A 2 -34.72 -9.01 28.03
N ASP A 3 -35.42 -9.96 27.41
CA ASP A 3 -34.95 -10.64 26.19
C ASP A 3 -34.67 -9.72 25.00
N LEU A 4 -35.49 -8.70 24.77
CA LEU A 4 -35.38 -7.86 23.57
C LEU A 4 -34.08 -7.04 23.53
N LEU A 5 -33.55 -6.68 24.70
CA LEU A 5 -32.32 -5.89 24.83
C LEU A 5 -31.07 -6.72 24.49
N ALA A 6 -31.08 -8.02 24.80
CA ALA A 6 -29.97 -8.92 24.52
C ALA A 6 -29.81 -9.17 23.01
N TRP A 7 -30.92 -9.31 22.29
CA TRP A 7 -30.90 -9.51 20.83
C TRP A 7 -30.37 -8.28 20.07
N LEU A 8 -30.66 -7.07 20.54
CA LEU A 8 -30.16 -5.83 19.94
C LEU A 8 -28.63 -5.70 20.05
N LEU A 9 -28.04 -6.14 21.17
CA LEU A 9 -26.59 -6.08 21.38
C LEU A 9 -25.82 -7.07 20.48
N VAL A 10 -26.40 -8.23 20.20
CA VAL A 10 -25.79 -9.25 19.32
C VAL A 10 -25.74 -8.77 17.86
N LEU A 11 -26.80 -8.12 17.39
CA LEU A 11 -26.85 -7.57 16.02
C LEU A 11 -25.83 -6.44 15.82
N ALA A 12 -25.60 -5.60 16.83
CA ALA A 12 -24.61 -4.52 16.77
C ALA A 12 -23.16 -5.04 16.70
N GLY A 13 -22.85 -6.15 17.38
CA GLY A 13 -21.52 -6.77 17.37
C GLY A 13 -21.11 -7.32 16.00
N GLY A 14 -22.06 -7.89 15.24
CA GLY A 14 -21.81 -8.44 13.90
C GLY A 14 -21.47 -7.37 12.86
N LEU A 15 -22.10 -6.19 12.95
CA LEU A 15 -21.90 -5.09 12.01
C LEU A 15 -20.48 -4.46 12.14
N ALA A 16 -19.94 -4.42 13.36
CA ALA A 16 -18.60 -3.88 13.62
C ALA A 16 -17.48 -4.74 13.03
N ALA A 17 -17.66 -6.06 12.99
CA ALA A 17 -16.66 -7.00 12.47
C ALA A 17 -16.47 -6.88 10.93
N LEU A 18 -17.53 -6.52 10.20
CA LEU A 18 -17.50 -6.35 8.74
C LEU A 18 -16.80 -5.07 8.28
N LEU A 19 -16.71 -4.04 9.14
CA LEU A 19 -16.11 -2.75 8.80
C LEU A 19 -14.59 -2.71 9.03
N LEU A 20 -14.05 -3.54 9.93
CA LEU A 20 -12.62 -3.60 10.27
C LEU A 20 -11.68 -3.89 9.07
N PRO A 21 -11.98 -4.83 8.14
CA PRO A 21 -11.05 -5.14 7.06
C PRO A 21 -10.93 -4.04 5.98
N TRP A 22 -11.92 -3.14 5.86
CA TRP A 22 -11.89 -2.09 4.84
C TRP A 22 -10.96 -0.92 5.17
N LEU A 23 -10.65 -0.71 6.45
CA LEU A 23 -9.73 0.35 6.90
C LEU A 23 -8.26 -0.02 6.76
N MET A 24 -7.94 -1.30 6.52
CA MET A 24 -6.56 -1.79 6.37
C MET A 24 -6.09 -1.87 4.92
N ARG A 25 -6.55 -0.99 4.03
CA ARG A 25 -5.84 -0.78 2.76
C ARG A 25 -4.55 0.00 3.08
N PRO A 26 -3.35 -0.56 2.88
CA PRO A 26 -2.10 0.13 3.17
C PRO A 26 -1.94 1.31 2.21
N LYS A 27 -2.40 2.49 2.62
CA LYS A 27 -1.95 3.75 2.03
C LYS A 27 -0.43 3.77 2.18
N ALA A 28 0.28 4.00 1.07
CA ALA A 28 1.75 4.03 0.99
C ALA A 28 2.35 4.73 2.22
N ARG A 29 2.88 3.95 3.16
CA ARG A 29 3.38 4.45 4.43
C ARG A 29 4.81 4.90 4.21
N TYR A 30 5.03 6.21 4.20
CA TYR A 30 6.36 6.79 4.09
C TYR A 30 7.21 6.43 5.32
N PRO A 31 8.51 6.16 5.16
CA PRO A 31 9.38 5.77 6.28
C PRO A 31 9.40 6.86 7.34
N ARG A 32 9.33 6.46 8.62
CA ARG A 32 9.49 7.41 9.74
C ARG A 32 10.94 7.85 9.86
N CYS A 33 11.88 6.98 9.50
CA CYS A 33 13.30 7.28 9.53
C CYS A 33 13.74 8.06 8.28
N LYS A 34 14.10 9.35 8.46
CA LYS A 34 14.68 10.21 7.43
C LYS A 34 16.20 10.00 7.24
N SER A 35 16.67 8.75 7.27
CA SER A 35 18.10 8.44 7.06
C SER A 35 18.42 8.35 5.56
N ALA A 36 19.60 8.86 5.17
CA ALA A 36 20.12 8.69 3.81
C ALA A 36 20.61 7.26 3.51
N GLN A 37 20.77 6.42 4.54
CA GLN A 37 21.25 5.04 4.40
C GLN A 37 20.12 4.07 4.03
N VAL A 38 19.67 4.11 2.77
CA VAL A 38 18.60 3.25 2.27
C VAL A 38 19.16 2.17 1.34
N GLN A 39 18.87 0.90 1.64
CA GLN A 39 19.22 -0.27 0.84
C GLN A 39 17.99 -0.74 0.04
N VAL A 40 18.19 -1.13 -1.22
CA VAL A 40 17.14 -1.77 -2.03
C VAL A 40 17.22 -3.28 -1.79
N LEU A 41 16.14 -3.87 -1.27
CA LEU A 41 16.06 -5.30 -0.98
C LEU A 41 15.57 -6.11 -2.18
N SER A 42 14.55 -5.60 -2.88
CA SER A 42 14.01 -6.24 -4.08
C SER A 42 13.53 -5.20 -5.08
N LYS A 43 13.54 -5.56 -6.37
CA LYS A 43 13.00 -4.77 -7.48
C LYS A 43 12.25 -5.72 -8.41
N GLU A 44 10.93 -5.65 -8.40
CA GLU A 44 10.05 -6.49 -9.21
C GLU A 44 9.33 -5.63 -10.26
N PRO A 45 9.24 -6.06 -11.52
CA PRO A 45 8.42 -5.38 -12.52
C PRO A 45 6.93 -5.62 -12.22
N ILE A 46 6.12 -4.56 -12.23
CA ILE A 46 4.66 -4.65 -12.02
C ILE A 46 3.90 -4.52 -13.34
N GLY A 47 4.44 -3.76 -14.30
CA GLY A 47 3.79 -3.54 -15.58
C GLY A 47 4.49 -2.49 -16.43
N VAL A 48 3.98 -2.33 -17.64
CA VAL A 48 4.43 -1.33 -18.61
C VAL A 48 3.20 -0.58 -19.10
N THR A 49 3.27 0.75 -19.07
CA THR A 49 2.22 1.63 -19.62
C THR A 49 2.78 2.37 -20.81
N PHE A 50 2.06 2.29 -21.93
CA PHE A 50 2.38 2.98 -23.17
C PHE A 50 1.51 4.22 -23.25
N HIS A 51 2.12 5.38 -23.43
CA HIS A 51 1.42 6.61 -23.75
C HIS A 51 1.78 6.99 -25.18
N ASP A 52 0.81 6.86 -26.06
CA ASP A 52 0.95 7.30 -27.45
C ASP A 52 0.42 8.74 -27.51
N HIS A 53 1.33 9.70 -27.52
CA HIS A 53 1.00 11.08 -27.85
C HIS A 53 1.34 11.27 -29.33
N GLU A 54 0.54 12.02 -30.09
CA GLU A 54 0.62 12.18 -31.57
C GLU A 54 2.03 12.45 -32.16
N ARG A 55 3.03 12.75 -31.34
CA ARG A 55 4.43 12.98 -31.74
C ARG A 55 5.47 12.13 -31.00
N PHE A 56 5.11 11.43 -29.92
CA PHE A 56 6.04 10.65 -29.10
C PHE A 56 5.34 9.45 -28.44
N ALA A 57 5.93 8.27 -28.62
CA ALA A 57 5.60 7.09 -27.82
C ALA A 57 6.43 7.14 -26.52
N LEU A 58 5.78 7.31 -25.38
CA LEU A 58 6.42 7.28 -24.06
C LEU A 58 6.15 5.92 -23.40
N VAL A 59 7.22 5.17 -23.10
CA VAL A 59 7.12 3.88 -22.43
C VAL A 59 7.47 4.05 -20.95
N GLN A 60 6.45 3.95 -20.09
CA GLN A 60 6.62 3.99 -18.64
C GLN A 60 6.69 2.57 -18.08
N ARG A 61 7.85 2.18 -17.57
CA ARG A 61 8.02 0.90 -16.86
C ARG A 61 7.78 1.10 -15.37
N ARG A 62 6.88 0.32 -14.78
CA ARG A 62 6.52 0.38 -13.36
C ARG A 62 7.23 -0.75 -12.60
N PHE A 63 7.94 -0.38 -11.55
CA PHE A 63 8.65 -1.30 -10.67
C PHE A 63 8.15 -1.19 -9.23
N ARG A 64 7.97 -2.33 -8.55
CA ARG A 64 7.80 -2.42 -7.10
C ARG A 64 9.17 -2.61 -6.49
N MET A 65 9.63 -1.66 -5.70
CA MET A 65 10.87 -1.79 -4.94
C MET A 65 10.56 -1.91 -3.46
N THR A 66 11.13 -2.91 -2.80
CA THR A 66 11.18 -2.94 -1.34
C THR A 66 12.49 -2.31 -0.90
N LYS A 67 12.41 -1.27 -0.09
CA LYS A 67 13.55 -0.55 0.47
C LYS A 67 13.65 -0.83 1.97
N ARG A 68 14.87 -0.78 2.50
CA ARG A 68 15.17 -0.90 3.93
C ARG A 68 16.10 0.21 4.36
N CYS A 69 15.79 0.88 5.47
CA CYS A 69 16.74 1.77 6.10
C CYS A 69 17.79 0.95 6.85
N ALA A 70 19.07 1.08 6.50
CA ALA A 70 20.14 0.33 7.15
C ALA A 70 20.30 0.69 8.64
N ARG A 71 19.89 1.90 9.03
CA ARG A 71 20.01 2.42 10.41
C ARG A 71 18.94 1.88 11.34
N CYS A 72 17.66 1.98 10.96
CA CYS A 72 16.54 1.56 11.81
C CYS A 72 15.93 0.22 11.40
N GLN A 73 16.46 -0.41 10.34
CA GLN A 73 15.97 -1.65 9.75
C GLN A 73 14.50 -1.60 9.26
N GLU A 74 13.87 -0.43 9.25
CA GLU A 74 12.50 -0.24 8.75
C GLU A 74 12.44 -0.53 7.24
N THR A 75 11.44 -1.32 6.83
CA THR A 75 11.21 -1.70 5.43
C THR A 75 9.93 -1.06 4.89
N TRP A 76 9.98 -0.55 3.67
CA TRP A 76 8.81 -0.01 2.98
C TRP A 76 8.85 -0.30 1.48
N ALA A 77 7.68 -0.44 0.87
CA ALA A 77 7.55 -0.61 -0.58
C ALA A 77 7.34 0.75 -1.27
N VAL A 78 7.98 0.94 -2.41
CA VAL A 78 7.83 2.12 -3.27
C VAL A 78 7.55 1.67 -4.70
N GLU A 79 6.55 2.27 -5.33
CA GLU A 79 6.36 2.14 -6.77
C GLU A 79 7.20 3.21 -7.49
N LEU A 80 8.08 2.77 -8.38
CA LEU A 80 8.94 3.63 -9.20
C LEU A 80 8.48 3.53 -10.65
N ILE A 81 8.28 4.68 -11.27
CA ILE A 81 7.94 4.82 -12.69
C ILE A 81 9.19 5.33 -13.40
N GLU A 82 9.80 4.48 -14.22
CA GLU A 82 10.93 4.85 -15.08
C GLU A 82 10.34 5.17 -16.47
N ALA A 83 10.36 6.45 -16.87
CA ALA A 83 10.02 6.87 -18.22
C ALA A 83 11.30 6.86 -19.07
N ARG A 84 11.30 6.04 -20.13
CA ARG A 84 12.35 6.02 -21.15
C ARG A 84 11.81 6.56 -22.47
#